data_AF-A0A4C2EMR0-F1
#
_entry.id   AF-A0A4C2EMR0-F1
#
_cell.length_a   1.000
_cell.length_b   1.000
_cell.length_c   1.000
_cell.angle_alpha   90.00
_cell.angle_beta   90.00
_cell.angle_gamma   90.00
#
_symmetry.space_group_name_H-M   'P 1'
#
loop_
_entity.id
_entity.type
_entity.pdbx_description
1 polymer ?
#
loop_
_entity_poly.entity_id
_entity_poly.type
_entity_poly.pdbx_seq_one_letter_code
_entity_poly.pdbx_strand_id
1 'polypeptide(L)' 'MGFLQSVSQVVMAMTVLFLLLLVFSLLVGEPGTGGYVLAQLSLVPVVITFVASVIVIYTGWEPF' A
#
# COMPACT_ATOMS: atom_id res chain seq x y z
N MET A 1 -9.14 -5.35 -19.90
CA MET A 1 -9.09 -5.21 -18.43
C MET A 1 -10.30 -4.41 -18.02
N GLY A 2 -11.00 -4.85 -16.98
CA GLY A 2 -12.10 -4.08 -16.39
C GLY A 2 -11.61 -2.73 -15.86
N PHE A 3 -12.49 -1.74 -15.77
CA PHE A 3 -12.15 -0.40 -15.26
C PHE A 3 -11.47 -0.50 -13.87
N LEU A 4 -12.02 -1.32 -12.99
CA LEU A 4 -11.49 -1.53 -11.63
C LEU A 4 -10.12 -2.20 -11.62
N GLN A 5 -9.84 -3.13 -12.54
CA GLN A 5 -8.50 -3.71 -12.66
C GLN A 5 -7.47 -2.66 -13.08
N SER A 6 -7.83 -1.78 -14.02
CA SER A 6 -6.92 -0.71 -14.47
C SER A 6 -6.61 0.28 -13.34
N VAL A 7 -7.63 0.70 -12.58
CA VAL A 7 -7.44 1.56 -11.41
C VAL A 7 -6.60 0.86 -10.35
N SER A 8 -6.88 -0.43 -10.10
CA SER A 8 -6.13 -1.22 -9.11
C SER A 8 -4.66 -1.39 -9.48
N GLN A 9 -4.30 -1.44 -10.76
CA GLN A 9 -2.89 -1.48 -11.18
C GLN A 9 -2.15 -0.18 -10.85
N VAL A 10 -2.79 0.97 -11.08
CA VAL A 10 -2.21 2.28 -10.73
C VAL A 10 -2.07 2.40 -9.21
N VAL A 11 -3.12 2.04 -8.47
CA VAL A 11 -3.10 2.02 -7.00
C VAL A 11 -2.01 1.08 -6.48
N MET A 12 -1.86 -0.11 -7.06
CA MET A 12 -0.81 -1.06 -6.70
C MET A 12 0.58 -0.47 -6.93
N ALA A 13 0.84 0.17 -8.08
CA ALA A 13 2.13 0.80 -8.37
C ALA A 13 2.48 1.91 -7.37
N MET A 14 1.51 2.79 -7.06
CA MET A 14 1.68 3.83 -6.04
C MET A 14 1.92 3.25 -4.65
N THR A 15 1.17 2.20 -4.31
CA THR A 15 1.27 1.53 -3.00
C THR A 15 2.65 0.88 -2.82
N VAL A 16 3.20 0.26 -3.86
CA VAL A 16 4.57 -0.28 -3.83
C VAL A 16 5.59 0.84 -3.56
N LEU A 17 5.46 2.00 -4.22
CA LEU A 17 6.33 3.14 -3.97
C LEU A 17 6.21 3.64 -2.52
N PHE A 18 5.00 3.75 -1.97
CA PHE A 18 4.81 4.11 -0.57
C PHE A 18 5.38 3.08 0.40
N LEU A 19 5.25 1.78 0.12
CA LEU A 19 5.86 0.74 0.94
C LEU A 19 7.38 0.87 0.96
N LEU A 20 8.02 1.10 -0.19
CA LEU A 20 9.47 1.29 -0.26
C LEU A 20 9.91 2.50 0.57
N LEU A 21 9.19 3.62 0.46
CA LEU A 21 9.49 4.83 1.24
C LEU A 21 9.26 4.62 2.74
N LEU A 22 8.20 3.91 3.14
CA LEU A 22 7.91 3.61 4.54
C LEU A 22 8.93 2.66 5.14
N VAL A 23 9.31 1.61 4.42
CA VAL A 23 10.38 0.69 4.86
C VAL A 23 11.69 1.46 5.02
N PHE A 24 12.05 2.33 4.06
CA PHE A 24 13.23 3.17 4.20
C PHE A 24 13.14 4.09 5.43
N SER A 25 12.00 4.74 5.64
CA SER A 25 11.75 5.59 6.81
C SER A 25 11.92 4.83 8.12
N LEU A 26 11.43 3.59 8.20
CA LEU A 26 11.56 2.74 9.38
C LEU A 26 12.97 2.20 9.61
N LEU A 27 13.77 2.03 8.55
CA LEU A 27 15.17 1.59 8.66
C LEU A 27 16.09 2.72 9.14
N VAL A 28 15.79 3.97 8.80
CA VAL A 28 16.65 5.13 9.12
C VAL A 28 16.13 5.91 10.33
N GLY A 29 14.83 5.88 10.58
CA GLY A 29 14.19 6.63 11.66
C GLY A 29 14.56 6.12 13.05
N GLU A 30 14.71 7.04 14.00
CA GLU A 30 15.01 6.70 15.38
C GLU A 30 13.77 6.11 16.10
N PRO A 31 13.88 4.90 16.69
CA PRO A 31 12.79 4.28 17.42
C PRO A 31 12.32 5.13 18.61
N GLY A 32 11.02 5.10 18.90
CA GLY A 32 10.43 5.83 20.03
C GLY A 32 10.10 7.30 19.74
N THR A 33 10.44 7.81 18.56
CA THR A 33 10.00 9.13 18.11
C THR A 33 8.56 9.08 17.59
N GLY A 34 7.83 10.21 17.67
CA GLY A 34 6.47 10.30 17.13
C GLY A 34 6.41 9.99 15.62
N GLY A 35 7.42 10.42 14.85
CA GLY A 35 7.53 10.11 13.43
C GLY A 35 7.65 8.61 13.15
N TYR A 36 8.43 7.89 13.96
CA TYR A 36 8.58 6.44 13.84
C TYR A 36 7.27 5.70 14.11
N VAL A 37 6.53 6.11 15.15
CA VAL A 37 5.20 5.54 15.45
C VAL A 37 4.21 5.81 14.31
N LEU A 38 4.19 7.02 13.76
CA LEU A 38 3.32 7.35 12.63
C LEU A 38 3.66 6.52 11.38
N ALA A 39 4.95 6.31 11.09
CA ALA A 39 5.39 5.46 9.99
C ALA A 39 4.90 4.01 10.19
N GLN A 40 5.02 3.46 11.41
CA GLN A 40 4.50 2.12 11.73
C GLN A 40 2.99 2.02 11.56
N LEU A 41 2.23 2.99 12.07
CA LEU A 41 0.77 3.00 11.95
C LEU A 41 0.33 3.12 10.49
N SER A 42 1.06 3.89 9.67
CA SER A 42 0.76 4.06 8.25
C SER A 42 1.00 2.79 7.40
N LEU A 43 1.82 1.85 7.87
CA LEU A 43 1.98 0.56 7.18
C LEU A 43 0.66 -0.21 7.11
N VAL A 44 -0.20 -0.13 8.13
CA VAL A 44 -1.45 -0.89 8.19
C VAL A 44 -2.37 -0.59 7.00
N PRO A 45 -2.80 0.67 6.76
CA PRO A 45 -3.64 0.97 5.61
C PRO A 45 -2.93 0.70 4.27
N VAL A 46 -1.62 0.96 4.18
CA VAL A 46 -0.86 0.75 2.93
C VAL A 46 -0.81 -0.74 2.55
N VAL A 47 -0.57 -1.63 3.51
CA VAL A 47 -0.60 -3.09 3.28
C VAL A 47 -2.00 -3.56 2.91
N ILE A 48 -3.04 -3.05 3.57
CA ILE A 48 -4.44 -3.38 3.22
C ILE A 48 -4.74 -2.96 1.77
N THR A 49 -4.36 -1.75 1.38
CA THR A 49 -4.54 -1.26 0.00
C THR A 49 -3.78 -2.12 -1.01
N PHE A 50 -2.56 -2.55 -0.67
CA PHE A 50 -1.78 -3.44 -1.53
C PHE A 50 -2.51 -4.78 -1.75
N VAL A 51 -2.92 -5.43 -0.66
CA VAL A 51 -3.63 -6.72 -0.71
C VAL A 51 -4.95 -6.59 -1.47
N ALA A 52 -5.74 -5.54 -1.21
CA ALA A 52 -6.98 -5.30 -1.92
C ALA A 52 -6.76 -5.13 -3.43
N SER A 53 -5.74 -4.37 -3.83
CA SER A 53 -5.40 -4.17 -5.25
C SER A 53 -4.98 -5.49 -5.92
N VAL A 54 -4.17 -6.30 -5.24
CA VAL A 54 -3.77 -7.64 -5.70
C VAL A 54 -5.01 -8.52 -5.88
N ILE A 55 -5.93 -8.54 -4.91
CA ILE A 55 -7.17 -9.32 -4.99
C ILE A 55 -7.98 -8.91 -6.22
N VAL A 56 -8.22 -7.61 -6.45
CA VAL A 56 -8.99 -7.13 -7.61
C VAL A 56 -8.31 -7.54 -8.93
N ILE A 57 -7.00 -7.38 -9.03
CA ILE A 57 -6.26 -7.71 -10.24
C ILE A 57 -6.33 -9.22 -10.54
N TYR A 58 -6.10 -10.08 -9.55
CA TYR A 58 -6.06 -11.53 -9.72
C TYR A 58 -7.43 -12.17 -9.91
N THR A 59 -8.43 -11.71 -9.15
CA THR A 59 -9.79 -12.28 -9.21
C THR A 59 -10.62 -11.67 -10.33
N GLY A 60 -10.22 -10.50 -10.85
CA GLY A 60 -11.03 -9.74 -11.79
C GLY A 60 -12.35 -9.28 -11.19
N TRP A 61 -12.37 -9.03 -9.87
CA TRP A 61 -13.58 -8.65 -9.17
C TRP A 61 -14.20 -7.36 -9.73
N GLU A 62 -15.44 -7.47 -10.18
CA GLU A 62 -16.33 -6.38 -10.57
C GLU A 62 -17.56 -6.45 -9.65
N PRO A 63 -17.67 -5.59 -8.61
CA PRO A 63 -18.76 -5.64 -7.64
C PRO A 63 -20.11 -5.16 -8.21
N PHE A 64 -20.12 -4.57 -9.40
CA PHE A 64 -21.28 -3.96 -10.05
C PHE A 64 -21.13 -3.98 -11.57
#